data_AF-A0A7C5Z387-F1
#
_entry.id   AF-A0A7C5Z387-F1
#
_cell.length_a   1.000
_cell.length_b   1.000
_cell.length_c   1.000
_cell.angle_alpha   90.00
_cell.angle_beta   90.00
_cell.angle_gamma   90.00
#
_symmetry.space_group_name_H-M   'P 1'
#
loop_
_entity.id
_entity.type
_entity.pdbx_description
1 polymer ?
#
loop_
_entity_poly.entity_id
_entity_poly.type
_entity_poly.pdbx_seq_one_letter_code
_entity_poly.pdbx_strand_id
1 'polypeptide(L)'
;MTDPSLELKCLSARISSLERANRRWKVGALLLFVTLVVAALLTGFNGYAQLKSPAVPQLVPDTVAAHEFFLIGARGEIRGRIGMVDGKPSLQFYDNTGKLWWYAPPKMGVVPVHVK
;
A
#
# COMPACT_ATOMS: atom_id res chain seq x y z
N MET A 1 39.59 34.49 44.93
CA MET A 1 40.14 33.68 43.83
C MET A 1 39.56 32.28 43.97
N THR A 2 38.60 31.91 43.15
CA THR A 2 38.12 30.52 43.08
C THR A 2 39.23 29.64 42.55
N ASP A 3 39.40 28.46 43.16
CA ASP A 3 40.43 27.50 42.79
C ASP A 3 40.02 26.81 41.47
N PRO A 4 40.76 27.02 40.37
CA PRO A 4 40.43 26.47 39.06
C PRO A 4 40.43 24.93 39.05
N SER A 5 41.13 24.28 39.99
CA SER A 5 41.17 22.83 40.10
C SER A 5 39.86 22.23 40.63
N LEU A 6 39.14 22.98 41.48
CA LEU A 6 37.84 22.57 42.03
C LEU A 6 36.74 22.71 40.97
N GLU A 7 36.76 23.79 40.18
CA GLU A 7 35.81 24.00 39.08
C GLU A 7 35.95 22.92 38.00
N LEU A 8 37.18 22.54 37.66
CA LEU A 8 37.46 21.52 36.64
C LEU A 8 37.00 20.12 37.08
N LYS A 9 37.16 19.78 38.36
CA LYS A 9 36.63 18.54 38.95
C LYS A 9 35.10 18.52 38.96
N CYS A 10 34.46 19.64 39.31
CA CYS A 10 33.00 19.78 39.30
C CYS A 10 32.43 19.62 37.88
N LEU A 11 33.06 20.28 36.90
CA LEU A 11 32.65 20.20 35.50
C LEU A 11 32.80 18.78 34.94
N SER A 12 33.92 18.11 35.23
CA SER A 12 34.16 16.72 34.83
C SER A 12 33.10 15.76 35.39
N ALA A 13 32.77 15.90 36.68
CA ALA A 13 31.73 15.09 37.32
C ALA A 13 30.38 15.28 36.62
N ARG A 14 30.02 16.53 36.31
CA ARG A 14 28.77 16.86 35.60
C ARG A 14 28.75 16.27 34.19
N ILE A 15 29.82 16.44 33.41
CA ILE A 15 29.93 15.89 32.04
C ILE A 15 29.81 14.37 32.07
N SER A 16 30.47 13.68 33.01
CA SER A 16 30.38 12.22 33.12
C SER A 16 28.95 11.73 33.40
N SER A 17 28.18 12.50 34.19
CA SER A 17 26.77 12.21 34.45
C SER A 17 25.90 12.39 33.19
N LEU A 18 26.17 13.45 32.42
CA LEU A 18 25.46 13.76 31.17
C LEU A 18 25.78 12.73 30.09
N GLU A 19 27.03 12.29 30.01
CA GLU A 19 27.45 11.27 29.04
C GLU A 19 26.76 9.93 29.31
N ARG A 20 26.64 9.52 30.57
CA ARG A 20 25.89 8.31 30.94
C ARG A 20 24.41 8.40 30.58
N ALA A 21 23.79 9.56 30.83
CA ALA A 21 22.40 9.79 30.44
C ALA A 21 22.23 9.77 28.92
N ASN A 22 23.12 10.44 28.18
CA ASN A 22 23.10 10.47 26.72
C ASN A 22 23.31 9.06 26.13
N ARG A 23 24.23 8.27 26.70
CA ARG A 23 24.45 6.88 26.29
C ARG A 23 23.20 6.03 26.49
N ARG A 24 22.48 6.19 27.61
CA ARG A 24 21.22 5.49 27.87
C ARG A 24 20.14 5.86 26.85
N TRP A 25 19.97 7.14 26.54
CA TRP A 25 19.00 7.60 25.53
C TRP A 25 19.33 7.10 24.13
N LYS A 26 20.61 7.10 23.74
CA LYS A 26 21.05 6.55 22.44
C LYS A 26 20.76 5.06 22.31
N VAL A 27 21.07 4.29 23.36
CA VAL A 27 20.76 2.84 23.37
C VAL A 27 19.26 2.61 23.35
N GLY A 28 18.47 3.37 24.12
CA GLY A 28 17.01 3.28 24.12
C GLY A 28 16.40 3.61 22.76
N ALA A 29 16.87 4.67 22.11
CA ALA A 29 16.41 5.05 20.77
C ALA A 29 16.76 4.00 19.71
N LEU A 30 17.97 3.41 19.78
CA LEU A 30 18.37 2.34 18.88
C LEU A 30 17.50 1.10 19.06
N LEU A 31 17.21 0.69 20.30
CA LEU A 31 16.33 -0.45 20.58
C LEU A 31 14.90 -0.20 20.08
N LEU A 32 14.37 1.00 20.29
CA LEU A 32 13.06 1.38 19.77
C LEU A 32 13.02 1.33 18.24
N PHE A 33 14.05 1.83 17.58
CA PHE A 33 14.13 1.80 16.12
C PHE A 33 14.16 0.35 15.59
N VAL A 34 15.00 -0.51 16.17
CA VAL A 34 15.08 -1.93 15.77
C VAL A 34 13.74 -2.64 15.98
N THR A 35 13.07 -2.42 17.11
CA THR A 35 11.76 -3.03 17.38
C THR A 35 10.69 -2.58 16.39
N LEU A 36 10.66 -1.29 16.03
CA LEU A 36 9.74 -0.76 15.01
C LEU A 36 10.01 -1.34 13.62
N VAL A 37 11.28 -1.45 13.21
CA VAL A 37 11.64 -2.05 11.91
C VAL A 37 11.25 -3.52 11.86
N VAL A 38 11.53 -4.29 12.92
CA VAL A 38 11.14 -5.70 13.00
C VAL A 38 9.62 -5.85 12.99
N ALA A 39 8.89 -5.02 13.73
CA ALA A 39 7.44 -5.02 13.72
C ALA A 39 6.89 -4.75 12.30
N ALA A 40 7.39 -3.73 11.61
CA ALA A 40 6.98 -3.38 10.25
C ALA A 40 7.28 -4.50 9.24
N LEU A 41 8.43 -5.17 9.36
CA LEU A 41 8.79 -6.31 8.52
C LEU A 41 7.90 -7.53 8.78
N LEU A 42 7.57 -7.83 10.04
CA LEU A 42 6.73 -8.97 10.42
C LEU A 42 5.25 -8.77 10.10
N THR A 43 4.73 -7.54 10.26
CA THR A 43 3.34 -7.24 9.90
C THR A 43 3.13 -7.10 8.40
N GLY A 44 4.22 -6.99 7.63
CA GLY A 44 4.21 -6.76 6.19
C GLY A 44 3.63 -5.40 5.82
N PHE A 45 4.11 -4.81 4.72
CA PHE A 45 3.47 -3.66 4.07
C PHE A 45 2.18 -4.08 3.33
N ASN A 46 1.37 -4.97 3.91
CA ASN A 46 0.19 -5.56 3.27
C ASN A 46 -1.06 -4.68 3.41
N GLY A 47 -0.89 -3.37 3.58
CA GLY A 47 -1.96 -2.41 3.90
C GLY A 47 -2.76 -1.88 2.71
N TYR A 48 -2.52 -2.33 1.47
CA TYR A 48 -3.21 -1.77 0.30
C TYR A 48 -3.80 -2.79 -0.69
N ALA A 49 -3.75 -4.10 -0.41
CA ALA A 49 -4.23 -5.09 -1.40
C ALA A 49 -4.91 -6.33 -0.81
N GLN A 50 -5.54 -6.22 0.36
CA GLN A 50 -6.51 -7.25 0.78
C GLN A 50 -7.91 -6.66 0.83
N LEU A 51 -8.61 -6.71 -0.31
CA LEU A 51 -10.02 -7.10 -0.26
C LEU A 51 -10.02 -8.47 0.40
N LYS A 52 -10.25 -8.51 1.72
CA LYS A 52 -10.75 -9.72 2.36
C LYS A 52 -11.98 -10.12 1.57
N SER A 53 -11.90 -11.16 0.76
CA SER A 53 -13.08 -11.85 0.27
C SER A 53 -13.80 -12.39 1.50
N PRO A 54 -15.01 -11.92 1.86
CA PRO A 54 -15.92 -12.81 2.54
C PRO A 54 -16.45 -13.77 1.47
N ALA A 55 -16.49 -15.07 1.78
CA ALA A 55 -17.09 -16.10 0.93
C ALA A 55 -18.61 -15.92 0.72
N VAL A 56 -19.17 -14.77 1.11
CA VAL A 56 -20.54 -14.33 0.92
C VAL A 56 -20.48 -12.84 0.61
N PRO A 57 -20.95 -12.38 -0.56
CA PRO A 57 -21.06 -10.95 -0.81
C PRO A 57 -22.00 -10.39 0.25
N GLN A 58 -21.51 -9.48 1.10
CA GLN A 58 -22.41 -8.55 1.76
C GLN A 58 -23.12 -7.83 0.62
N LEU A 59 -24.42 -8.08 0.50
CA LEU A 59 -25.27 -7.52 -0.53
C LEU A 59 -25.25 -6.00 -0.35
N VAL A 60 -24.32 -5.33 -1.00
CA VAL A 60 -24.41 -3.88 -1.21
C VAL A 60 -25.71 -3.73 -2.01
N PRO A 61 -26.72 -2.99 -1.51
CA PRO A 61 -28.08 -2.99 -2.06
C PRO A 61 -28.17 -2.73 -3.57
N ASP A 62 -27.15 -2.09 -4.14
CA ASP A 62 -27.08 -1.70 -5.56
C ASP A 62 -26.06 -2.50 -6.39
N THR A 63 -25.63 -3.68 -5.92
CA THR A 63 -24.67 -4.52 -6.67
C THR A 63 -25.37 -5.57 -7.52
N VAL A 64 -25.10 -5.54 -8.83
CA VAL A 64 -25.50 -6.58 -9.77
C VAL A 64 -24.35 -7.56 -9.97
N ALA A 65 -24.58 -8.84 -9.67
CA ALA A 65 -23.62 -9.92 -9.91
C ALA A 65 -24.03 -10.72 -11.16
N ALA A 66 -23.14 -10.78 -12.15
CA ALA A 66 -23.32 -11.59 -13.36
C ALA A 66 -21.98 -12.22 -13.78
N HIS A 67 -22.07 -13.31 -14.54
CA HIS A 67 -20.88 -13.93 -15.13
C HIS A 67 -20.31 -13.06 -16.25
N GLU A 68 -21.19 -12.44 -17.04
CA GLU A 68 -20.82 -11.54 -18.13
C GLU A 68 -21.82 -10.40 -18.27
N PHE A 69 -21.32 -9.23 -18.65
CA PHE A 69 -22.11 -8.08 -19.06
C PHE A 69 -21.79 -7.74 -20.51
N PHE A 70 -22.82 -7.45 -21.31
CA PHE A 70 -22.69 -6.99 -22.69
C PHE A 70 -23.20 -5.57 -22.81
N LEU A 71 -22.39 -4.71 -23.43
CA LEU A 71 -22.84 -3.40 -23.87
C LEU A 71 -23.47 -3.56 -25.25
N ILE A 72 -24.77 -3.35 -25.36
CA ILE A 72 -25.54 -3.48 -26.60
C ILE A 72 -25.84 -2.08 -27.14
N GLY A 73 -25.57 -1.87 -28.42
CA GLY A 73 -25.85 -0.63 -29.14
C GLY A 73 -27.32 -0.51 -29.56
N ALA A 74 -27.69 0.63 -30.12
CA ALA A 74 -29.08 0.96 -30.42
C ALA A 74 -29.73 0.03 -31.47
N ARG A 75 -28.96 -0.70 -32.27
CA ARG A 75 -29.46 -1.63 -33.30
C ARG A 75 -29.27 -3.10 -32.89
N GLY A 76 -28.96 -3.36 -31.61
CA GLY A 76 -28.74 -4.70 -31.09
C GLY A 76 -27.31 -5.22 -31.25
N GLU A 77 -26.39 -4.40 -31.76
CA GLU A 77 -25.00 -4.80 -31.95
C GLU A 77 -24.20 -4.79 -30.64
N ILE A 78 -23.31 -5.77 -30.45
CA ILE A 78 -22.47 -5.81 -29.25
C ILE A 78 -21.32 -4.81 -29.42
N ARG A 79 -21.25 -3.84 -28.50
CA ARG A 79 -20.23 -2.77 -28.44
C ARG A 79 -19.19 -2.99 -27.37
N GLY A 80 -19.45 -3.89 -26.43
CA GLY A 80 -18.49 -4.25 -25.42
C GLY A 80 -18.91 -5.45 -24.58
N ARG A 81 -17.94 -5.99 -23.84
CA ARG A 81 -18.10 -7.17 -23.00
C ARG A 81 -17.26 -7.02 -21.73
N ILE A 82 -17.84 -7.33 -20.58
CA ILE A 82 -17.14 -7.49 -19.30
C ILE A 82 -17.34 -8.94 -18.86
N GLY A 83 -16.25 -9.65 -18.60
CA GLY A 83 -16.33 -11.04 -18.19
C GLY A 83 -14.96 -11.65 -17.93
N MET A 84 -14.91 -12.99 -17.90
CA MET A 84 -13.67 -13.74 -17.74
C MET A 84 -13.19 -14.28 -19.10
N VAL A 85 -11.94 -13.99 -19.46
CA VAL A 85 -11.26 -14.54 -20.65
C VAL A 85 -9.98 -15.23 -20.19
N ASP A 86 -9.83 -16.50 -20.52
CA ASP A 86 -8.69 -17.34 -20.09
C ASP A 86 -8.46 -17.29 -18.56
N GLY A 87 -9.56 -17.26 -17.79
CA GLY A 87 -9.51 -17.19 -16.32
C GLY A 87 -9.10 -15.83 -15.76
N LYS A 88 -9.03 -14.77 -16.58
CA LYS A 88 -8.69 -13.41 -16.15
C LYS A 88 -9.85 -12.45 -16.41
N PRO A 89 -10.11 -11.47 -15.53
CA PRO A 89 -11.12 -10.45 -15.77
C PRO A 89 -10.72 -9.61 -16.98
N SER A 90 -11.68 -9.33 -17.86
CA SER A 90 -11.49 -8.58 -19.10
C SER A 90 -12.66 -7.66 -19.36
N LEU A 91 -12.35 -6.42 -19.74
CA LEU A 91 -13.27 -5.45 -20.32
C LEU A 91 -12.84 -5.22 -21.78
N GLN A 92 -13.75 -5.41 -22.72
CA GLN A 92 -13.52 -5.28 -24.16
C GLN A 92 -14.52 -4.31 -24.77
N PHE A 93 -14.07 -3.50 -25.74
CA PHE A 93 -14.91 -2.68 -26.60
C PHE A 93 -14.67 -3.03 -28.06
N TYR A 94 -15.74 -3.04 -28.84
CA TYR A 94 -15.75 -3.37 -30.26
C TYR A 94 -16.11 -2.15 -31.11
N ASP A 95 -15.53 -2.05 -32.30
CA ASP A 95 -15.84 -1.00 -33.27
C ASP A 95 -17.17 -1.27 -34.02
N ASN A 96 -17.48 -0.43 -35.02
CA ASN A 96 -18.68 -0.57 -35.87
C ASN A 96 -18.73 -1.84 -36.72
N THR A 97 -17.62 -2.55 -36.85
CA THR A 97 -17.51 -3.81 -37.58
C THR A 97 -17.53 -5.03 -36.65
N GLY A 98 -17.60 -4.80 -35.33
CA GLY A 98 -17.50 -5.86 -34.31
C GLY A 98 -16.05 -6.28 -34.01
N LYS A 99 -15.06 -5.56 -34.54
CA LYS A 99 -13.65 -5.85 -34.27
C LYS A 99 -13.23 -5.24 -32.94
N LEU A 100 -12.39 -5.95 -32.19
CA LEU A 100 -11.83 -5.45 -30.94
C LEU A 100 -11.10 -4.12 -31.17
N TRP A 101 -11.64 -3.05 -30.59
CA TRP A 101 -11.08 -1.71 -30.66
C TRP A 101 -10.19 -1.42 -29.46
N TRP A 102 -10.60 -1.87 -28.27
CA TRP A 102 -9.88 -1.65 -27.02
C TRP A 102 -10.17 -2.77 -26.03
N TYR A 103 -9.22 -3.09 -25.16
CA TYR A 103 -9.45 -4.01 -24.04
C TYR A 103 -8.56 -3.68 -22.84
N ALA A 104 -9.02 -4.04 -21.65
CA ALA A 104 -8.28 -4.02 -20.40
C ALA A 104 -8.47 -5.35 -19.63
N PRO A 105 -7.45 -5.81 -18.88
CA PRO A 105 -6.08 -5.30 -18.89
C PRO A 105 -5.39 -5.62 -20.24
N PRO A 106 -4.55 -4.71 -20.78
CA PRO A 106 -3.77 -5.00 -21.97
C PRO A 106 -2.82 -6.19 -21.68
N LYS A 107 -2.37 -6.92 -22.72
CA LYS A 107 -1.41 -8.03 -22.58
C LYS A 107 -0.10 -7.66 -21.85
N MET A 108 0.13 -6.38 -21.55
CA MET A 108 1.18 -5.91 -20.66
C MET A 108 0.59 -5.43 -19.34
N GLY A 109 1.11 -5.97 -18.24
CA GLY A 109 0.67 -5.71 -16.87
C GLY A 109 0.28 -4.26 -16.61
N VAL A 110 -0.90 -4.11 -16.03
CA VAL A 110 -1.54 -2.84 -15.70
C VAL A 110 -0.58 -1.95 -14.90
N VAL A 111 -0.21 -0.79 -15.44
CA VAL A 111 0.51 0.23 -14.67
C VAL A 111 -0.53 1.06 -13.91
N PRO A 112 -0.40 1.24 -12.59
CA PRO A 112 -1.34 2.04 -11.81
C PRO A 112 -1.31 3.51 -12.25
N VAL A 113 -2.49 4.11 -12.39
CA VAL A 113 -2.65 5.55 -12.57
C VAL A 113 -2.33 6.23 -11.24
N HIS A 114 -1.28 7.05 -11.21
CA HIS A 114 -1.06 7.98 -10.11
C HIS A 114 -2.15 9.05 -10.15
N VAL A 115 -3.06 9.01 -9.19
CA VAL A 115 -3.98 10.13 -8.92
C VAL A 115 -3.16 11.20 -8.19
N LYS A 116 -3.24 12.44 -8.68
CA LYS A 116 -2.50 13.61 -8.18
C LYS A 116 -3.15 14.20 -6.93
#